data_AF-A0A969NDX6-F1
#
_entry.id   AF-A0A969NDX6-F1
#
_cell.length_a   1.000
_cell.length_b   1.000
_cell.length_c   1.000
_cell.angle_alpha   90.00
_cell.angle_beta   90.00
_cell.angle_gamma   90.00
#
_symmetry.space_group_name_H-M   'P 1'
#
loop_
_entity.id
_entity.type
_entity.pdbx_description
1 polymer ?
#
loop_
_entity_poly.entity_id
_entity_poly.type
_entity_poly.pdbx_seq_one_letter_code
_entity_poly.pdbx_strand_id
1 'polypeptide(L)'
;MDVNGYGIRLAEKEVISDQALTGVHFWSKGKYFIESAEEMIKRDIRFGGEYYISLSYNILIEQGKHIGIHEIPLDANWPTGTTEDIIKFKENGNIEI
;
A
#
# COMPACT_ATOMS: atom_id res chain seq x y z
N MET A 1 11.86 7.30 0.41
CA MET A 1 12.66 6.24 1.06
C MET A 1 13.87 6.88 1.73
N ASP A 2 14.41 6.25 2.77
CA ASP A 2 15.69 6.65 3.37
C ASP A 2 16.89 6.08 2.57
N VAL A 3 18.11 6.38 3.01
CA VAL A 3 19.35 5.92 2.36
C VAL A 3 19.56 4.41 2.40
N ASN A 4 18.83 3.70 3.26
CA ASN A 4 18.91 2.24 3.42
C ASN A 4 17.79 1.52 2.65
N GLY A 5 16.92 2.26 1.95
CA GLY A 5 15.79 1.67 1.23
C GLY A 5 14.58 1.36 2.11
N TYR A 6 14.39 2.07 3.22
CA TYR A 6 13.19 1.98 4.04
C TYR A 6 12.21 3.14 3.80
N GLY A 7 10.92 2.87 3.96
CA GLY A 7 9.85 3.87 3.87
C GLY A 7 9.96 4.90 4.99
N ILE A 8 9.89 6.18 4.62
CA ILE A 8 9.86 7.31 5.58
C ILE A 8 8.41 7.74 5.87
N ARG A 9 7.55 7.66 4.87
CA ARG A 9 6.12 8.00 4.94
C ARG A 9 5.38 7.25 3.86
N LEU A 10 4.18 6.76 4.18
CA LEU A 10 3.19 6.33 3.21
C LEU A 10 2.05 7.36 3.16
N ALA A 11 1.48 7.55 1.97
CA ALA A 11 0.36 8.45 1.75
C ALA A 11 -0.66 7.78 0.82
N GLU A 12 -1.93 8.15 1.01
CA GLU A 12 -3.05 7.61 0.25
C GLU A 12 -3.62 8.71 -0.65
N LYS A 13 -3.82 8.42 -1.94
CA LYS A 13 -4.26 9.38 -2.98
C LYS A 13 -3.40 10.66 -3.10
N GLU A 14 -2.17 10.66 -2.60
CA GLU A 14 -1.19 11.73 -2.72
C GLU A 14 0.08 11.16 -3.38
N VAL A 15 0.56 11.78 -4.46
CA VAL A 15 1.80 11.37 -5.12
C VAL A 15 3.00 11.95 -4.37
N ILE A 16 3.74 11.10 -3.65
CA ILE A 16 4.87 11.51 -2.79
C ILE A 16 6.22 10.94 -3.24
N SER A 17 6.20 10.00 -4.20
CA SER A 17 7.37 9.35 -4.80
C SER A 17 6.98 8.63 -6.09
N ASP A 18 7.99 8.11 -6.79
CA ASP A 18 7.88 7.16 -7.91
C ASP A 18 7.54 5.72 -7.48
N GLN A 19 7.71 5.41 -6.19
CA GLN A 19 7.34 4.13 -5.61
C GLN A 19 5.83 4.06 -5.32
N ALA A 20 5.11 3.22 -6.06
CA ALA A 20 3.67 3.03 -5.93
C ALA A 20 3.33 1.74 -5.17
N LEU A 21 2.46 1.84 -4.18
CA LEU A 21 1.91 0.68 -3.49
C LEU A 21 0.83 0.02 -4.37
N THR A 22 0.98 -1.28 -4.64
CA THR A 22 0.11 -2.03 -5.57
C THR A 22 -1.08 -2.72 -4.89
N GLY A 23 -1.30 -2.48 -3.60
CA GLY A 23 -2.37 -3.09 -2.81
C GLY A 23 -2.01 -4.43 -2.14
N VAL A 24 -0.75 -4.88 -2.29
CA VAL A 24 -0.23 -6.01 -1.51
C VAL A 24 0.42 -5.46 -0.24
N HIS A 25 -0.07 -5.92 0.90
CA HIS A 25 0.41 -5.53 2.22
C HIS A 25 0.98 -6.71 2.97
N PHE A 26 2.09 -6.50 3.67
CA PHE A 26 2.75 -7.52 4.48
C PHE A 26 3.16 -6.99 5.84
N TRP A 27 2.95 -7.81 6.86
CA TRP A 27 3.52 -7.64 8.19
C TRP A 27 4.19 -8.95 8.59
N SER A 28 5.45 -8.88 9.02
CA SER A 28 6.21 -10.08 9.43
C SER A 28 5.59 -10.82 10.62
N LYS A 29 4.75 -10.13 11.40
CA LYS A 29 4.00 -10.67 12.54
C LYS A 29 2.61 -10.05 12.53
N GLY A 30 1.57 -10.87 12.67
CA GLY A 30 0.18 -10.39 12.72
C GLY A 30 -0.05 -9.32 13.79
N LYS A 31 0.64 -9.41 14.94
CA LYS A 31 0.54 -8.41 16.00
C LYS A 31 0.88 -6.99 15.56
N TYR A 32 1.81 -6.82 14.61
CA TYR A 32 2.18 -5.49 14.13
C TYR A 32 1.06 -4.85 13.31
N PHE A 33 0.29 -5.65 12.58
CA PHE A 33 -0.91 -5.15 11.92
C PHE A 33 -1.95 -4.71 12.95
N ILE A 34 -2.26 -5.56 13.94
CA ILE A 34 -3.26 -5.25 14.97
C ILE A 34 -2.88 -3.98 15.75
N GLU A 35 -1.66 -3.93 16.31
CA GLU A 35 -1.17 -2.79 17.11
C GLU A 35 -1.20 -1.48 16.30
N SER A 36 -0.79 -1.52 15.03
CA SER A 36 -0.76 -0.30 14.19
C SER A 36 -2.16 0.13 13.71
N ALA A 37 -3.05 -0.81 13.41
CA ALA A 37 -4.42 -0.51 13.02
C ALA A 37 -5.24 0.05 14.19
N GLU A 38 -5.11 -0.52 15.39
CA GLU A 38 -5.78 -0.02 16.59
C GLU A 38 -5.33 1.40 16.95
N GLU A 39 -4.03 1.68 16.91
CA GLU A 39 -3.49 3.01 17.20
C GLU A 39 -3.90 4.02 16.11
N MET A 40 -3.94 3.61 14.84
CA MET A 40 -4.44 4.43 13.73
C MET A 40 -5.91 4.85 13.97
N ILE A 41 -6.77 3.91 14.36
CA ILE A 41 -8.18 4.18 14.66
C ILE A 41 -8.31 5.08 15.89
N LYS A 42 -7.56 4.80 16.96
CA LYS A 42 -7.56 5.60 18.20
C LYS A 42 -7.15 7.05 17.95
N ARG A 43 -6.22 7.28 17.02
CA ARG A 43 -5.75 8.61 16.62
C ARG A 43 -6.60 9.27 15.53
N ASP A 44 -7.69 8.64 15.08
CA ASP A 44 -8.55 9.07 13.97
C ASP A 44 -7.74 9.38 12.69
N ILE A 45 -6.71 8.59 12.41
CA ILE A 45 -5.88 8.75 11.20
C ILE A 45 -6.59 8.08 10.03
N ARG A 46 -7.11 8.90 9.13
CA ARG A 46 -7.89 8.47 7.96
C ARG A 46 -7.73 9.44 6.81
N PHE A 47 -8.00 8.96 5.61
CA PHE A 47 -8.06 9.77 4.40
C PHE A 47 -9.49 9.73 3.85
N GLY A 48 -10.07 10.89 3.53
CA GLY A 48 -11.43 10.93 2.97
C GLY A 48 -12.52 10.33 3.87
N GLY A 49 -12.28 10.22 5.19
CA GLY A 49 -13.19 9.58 6.14
C GLY A 49 -13.00 8.06 6.29
N GLU A 50 -12.09 7.45 5.52
CA GLU A 50 -11.86 6.01 5.48
C GLU A 50 -10.49 5.61 6.08
N TYR A 51 -10.46 4.47 6.76
CA TYR A 51 -9.24 3.90 7.35
C TYR A 51 -8.51 3.02 6.34
N TYR A 52 -7.60 3.62 5.58
CA TYR A 52 -6.73 2.89 4.66
C TYR A 52 -5.61 2.17 5.41
N ILE A 53 -5.51 0.86 5.22
CA ILE A 53 -4.50 0.04 5.89
C ILE A 53 -3.06 0.45 5.56
N SER A 54 -2.84 1.10 4.41
CA SER A 54 -1.54 1.70 4.02
C SER A 54 -1.04 2.71 5.07
N LEU A 55 -1.95 3.49 5.67
CA LEU A 55 -1.60 4.51 6.66
C LEU A 55 -1.14 3.92 7.99
N SER A 56 -1.52 2.67 8.31
CA SER A 56 -1.08 2.00 9.53
C SER A 56 0.44 1.78 9.57
N TYR A 57 1.11 1.70 8.41
CA TYR A 57 2.57 1.61 8.36
C TYR A 57 3.26 2.85 8.95
N ASN A 58 2.66 4.03 8.88
CA ASN A 58 3.24 5.25 9.47
C ASN A 58 3.34 5.13 11.00
N ILE A 59 2.39 4.45 11.66
CA ILE A 59 2.47 4.15 13.10
C ILE A 59 3.72 3.31 13.41
N LEU A 60 4.00 2.29 12.59
CA LEU A 60 5.16 1.43 12.77
C LEU A 60 6.47 2.19 12.51
N ILE A 61 6.50 3.09 11.53
CA ILE A 61 7.65 3.96 11.26
C ILE A 61 7.93 4.86 12.47
N GLU A 62 6.90 5.50 13.05
CA GLU A 62 7.03 6.31 14.26
C GLU A 62 7.57 5.50 15.46
N GLN A 63 7.24 4.20 15.53
CA GLN A 63 7.75 3.26 16.53
C GLN A 63 9.16 2.71 16.23
N GLY A 64 9.85 3.26 15.22
CA GLY A 64 11.19 2.86 14.82
C GLY A 64 11.27 1.50 14.12
N LYS A 65 10.17 1.02 13.53
CA LYS A 65 10.19 -0.17 12.68
C LYS A 65 10.61 0.21 11.26
N HIS A 66 11.29 -0.72 10.59
CA HIS A 66 11.67 -0.57 9.19
C HIS A 66 10.57 -1.12 8.29
N ILE A 67 10.13 -0.30 7.33
CA ILE A 67 9.17 -0.70 6.29
C ILE A 67 9.94 -0.84 4.99
N GLY A 68 10.18 -2.08 4.56
CA GLY A 68 10.78 -2.38 3.26
C GLY A 68 9.74 -2.44 2.15
N ILE A 69 10.20 -2.36 0.91
CA ILE A 69 9.38 -2.58 -0.28
C ILE A 69 9.86 -3.83 -1.02
N HIS A 70 8.94 -4.46 -1.76
CA HIS A 70 9.27 -5.46 -2.74
C HIS A 70 8.78 -4.97 -4.10
N GLU A 71 9.71 -4.54 -4.94
CA GLU A 71 9.40 -4.07 -6.29
C GLU A 71 8.98 -5.26 -7.16
N ILE A 72 7.95 -5.05 -7.97
CA ILE A 72 7.47 -6.01 -8.96
C ILE A 72 7.60 -5.40 -10.36
N PRO A 73 7.72 -6.22 -11.41
CA PRO A 73 7.69 -5.74 -12.79
C PRO A 73 6.43 -4.91 -13.09
N LEU A 74 6.55 -3.92 -13.98
CA LEU A 74 5.43 -3.02 -14.34
C LEU A 74 4.23 -3.76 -14.92
N ASP A 75 4.45 -4.90 -15.57
CA ASP A 75 3.46 -5.78 -16.17
C ASP A 75 2.95 -6.88 -15.20
N ALA A 76 3.37 -6.85 -13.94
CA ALA A 76 2.94 -7.79 -12.92
C ALA A 76 1.74 -7.30 -12.07
N ASN A 77 1.27 -6.06 -12.27
CA ASN A 77 0.10 -5.52 -11.58
C ASN A 77 -1.05 -5.22 -12.54
N TRP A 78 -2.15 -5.94 -12.38
CA TRP A 78 -3.36 -5.79 -13.18
C TRP A 78 -4.55 -5.45 -12.27
N PRO A 79 -4.76 -4.16 -11.96
CA PRO A 79 -5.96 -3.76 -11.23
C PRO A 79 -7.20 -4.14 -12.06
N THR A 80 -8.33 -4.33 -11.38
CA THR A 80 -9.64 -4.61 -12.00
C THR A 80 -10.75 -3.79 -11.33
N GLY A 81 -10.39 -2.68 -10.68
CA GLY A 81 -11.29 -1.86 -9.89
C GLY A 81 -12.17 -0.90 -10.70
N THR A 82 -11.83 -0.66 -11.97
CA THR A 82 -12.58 0.20 -12.90
C THR A 82 -12.91 -0.53 -14.19
N THR A 83 -13.86 -0.01 -14.98
CA THR A 83 -14.18 -0.56 -16.30
C THR A 83 -12.97 -0.49 -17.23
N GLU A 84 -12.23 0.61 -17.19
CA GLU A 84 -11.01 0.83 -17.96
C GLU A 84 -9.92 -0.20 -17.61
N ASP A 85 -9.77 -0.51 -16.32
CA ASP A 85 -8.82 -1.52 -15.86
C ASP A 85 -9.17 -2.93 -16.37
N ILE A 86 -10.46 -3.29 -16.35
CA ILE A 86 -10.93 -4.59 -16.87
C ILE A 86 -10.68 -4.68 -18.39
N ILE A 87 -10.92 -3.61 -19.14
CA ILE A 87 -10.65 -3.58 -20.59
C ILE A 87 -9.16 -3.81 -20.85
N LYS A 88 -8.28 -3.07 -20.16
CA LYS A 88 -6.83 -3.23 -20.28
C LYS A 88 -6.36 -4.65 -19.92
N PHE A 89 -6.91 -5.24 -18.87
CA PHE A 89 -6.58 -6.61 -18.48
C PHE A 89 -6.96 -7.62 -19.58
N LYS A 90 -8.15 -7.46 -20.19
CA LYS A 90 -8.60 -8.34 -21.28
C LYS A 90 -7.75 -8.21 -22.54
N GLU A 91 -7.41 -6.99 -22.94
CA GLU A 91 -6.59 -6.70 -24.12
C GLU A 91 -5.18 -7.28 -24.00
N ASN A 92 -4.59 -7.25 -22.80
CA ASN A 92 -3.23 -7.76 -22.57
C ASN A 92 -3.19 -9.26 -22.24
N GLY A 93 -4.29 -9.84 -21.75
CA GLY A 93 -4.35 -11.23 -21.31
C GLY A 93 -4.63 -12.26 -22.41
N ASN A 94 -5.12 -11.87 -23.60
CA ASN A 94 -5.68 -12.81 -24.59
C ASN A 94 -6.73 -13.78 -23.99
N ILE A 95 -7.50 -13.32 -23.00
CA ILE A 95 -8.53 -14.13 -22.33
C ILE A 95 -9.89 -13.77 -22.94
N GLU A 96 -10.39 -14.60 -23.88
CA GLU A 96 -11.80 -14.62 -24.27
C GLU A 96 -12.61 -15.39 -23.20
N ILE A 97 -13.81 -14.90 -22.86
CA ILE A 97 -14.73 -15.53 -21.89
C ILE A 97 -15.82 -16.30 -22.66
#